data_AF-A0A957X995-F1
#
_entry.id   AF-A0A957X995-F1
#
_cell.length_a   1.000
_cell.length_b   1.000
_cell.length_c   1.000
_cell.angle_alpha   90.00
_cell.angle_beta   90.00
_cell.angle_gamma   90.00
#
_symmetry.space_group_name_H-M   'P 1'
#
loop_
_entity.id
_entity.type
_entity.pdbx_description
1 polymer ?
#
loop_
_entity_poly.entity_id
_entity_poly.type
_entity_poly.pdbx_seq_one_letter_code
_entity_poly.pdbx_strand_id
1 'polypeptide(L)'
;MQRFGKYVMIAFLIVAGSIFAMSTASPTADAAPAARPALQRATSLKLAPIADAYVDPSTPSTNYGNDGALRTYAQSLTAVMQSEALLQFDLSAIPAGSIIDKATLTLHQYVATGQDSWALSIERVTQGWGESDVSYRAKPPSEGTGLALVSPLNENVEVSTDLTSLVRQWVYQPFAYPNNEILLR
;
A
#
# COMPACT_ATOMS: atom_id res chain seq x y z
N MET A 1 5.24 34.76 5.81
CA MET A 1 4.80 34.09 4.57
C MET A 1 4.04 32.84 4.96
N GLN A 2 2.83 32.68 4.46
CA GLN A 2 1.87 31.68 4.92
C GLN A 2 2.23 30.29 4.38
N ARG A 3 2.41 29.31 5.28
CA ARG A 3 2.91 27.96 4.98
C ARG A 3 1.73 27.02 4.74
N PHE A 4 1.49 26.65 3.49
CA PHE A 4 0.53 25.60 3.14
C PHE A 4 1.32 24.43 2.60
N GLY A 5 1.33 23.31 3.31
CA GLY A 5 1.81 22.05 2.76
C GLY A 5 0.63 21.18 2.36
N LYS A 6 0.51 20.87 1.06
CA LYS A 6 -0.48 19.97 0.48
C LYS A 6 0.27 18.99 -0.40
N TYR A 7 -0.03 17.71 -0.22
CA TYR A 7 0.54 16.67 -1.04
C TYR A 7 -0.58 15.88 -1.69
N VAL A 8 -0.58 15.86 -3.02
CA VAL A 8 -1.57 15.13 -3.82
C VAL A 8 -0.91 13.89 -4.40
N MET A 9 -1.48 12.72 -4.15
CA MET A 9 -0.85 11.45 -4.51
C MET A 9 -1.80 10.46 -5.19
N ILE A 10 -1.22 9.55 -5.97
CA ILE A 10 -1.84 8.29 -6.41
C ILE A 10 -0.92 7.14 -5.97
N ALA A 11 -1.51 5.99 -5.59
CA ALA A 11 -0.77 4.85 -5.05
C ALA A 11 -0.79 3.63 -5.98
N PHE A 12 0.28 2.85 -5.97
CA PHE A 12 0.33 1.50 -6.52
C PHE A 12 1.16 0.58 -5.61
N LEU A 13 0.80 -0.70 -5.58
CA LEU A 13 1.55 -1.75 -4.89
C LEU A 13 2.19 -2.67 -5.93
N ILE A 14 3.52 -2.80 -5.89
CA ILE A 14 4.26 -3.71 -6.75
C ILE A 14 4.67 -4.92 -5.93
N VAL A 15 4.16 -6.09 -6.27
CA VAL A 15 4.48 -7.36 -5.61
C VAL A 15 5.29 -8.22 -6.57
N ALA A 16 6.53 -8.53 -6.21
CA ALA A 16 7.37 -9.49 -6.89
C ALA A 16 7.41 -10.78 -6.09
N GLY A 17 7.14 -11.90 -6.76
CA GLY A 17 7.17 -13.19 -6.14
C GLY A 17 7.50 -14.32 -7.11
N SER A 18 7.76 -15.48 -6.55
CA SER A 18 8.20 -16.66 -7.26
C SER A 18 7.30 -17.85 -6.95
N ILE A 19 7.06 -18.69 -7.94
CA ILE A 19 6.35 -19.97 -7.77
C ILE A 19 7.33 -21.14 -7.89
N PHE A 20 7.15 -22.16 -7.06
CA PHE A 20 7.83 -23.44 -7.26
C PHE A 20 7.06 -24.28 -8.28
N ALA A 21 7.69 -24.58 -9.41
CA ALA A 21 7.19 -25.59 -10.34
C ALA A 21 7.95 -26.90 -10.09
N MET A 22 7.22 -27.96 -9.73
CA MET A 22 7.78 -29.31 -9.84
C MET A 22 7.69 -29.74 -11.30
N SER A 23 8.83 -29.81 -11.98
CA SER A 23 8.90 -30.43 -13.30
C SER A 23 8.79 -31.94 -13.14
N THR A 24 7.61 -32.50 -13.38
CA THR A 24 7.46 -33.96 -13.41
C THR A 24 8.10 -34.49 -14.69
N ALA A 25 9.31 -35.07 -14.58
CA ALA A 25 9.84 -35.88 -15.66
C ALA A 25 8.96 -37.13 -15.83
N SER A 26 8.57 -37.43 -17.07
CA SER A 26 7.83 -38.64 -17.42
C SER A 26 8.67 -39.87 -17.06
N PRO A 27 8.14 -40.89 -16.34
CA PRO A 27 8.92 -42.06 -15.98
C PRO A 27 9.11 -42.96 -17.21
N THR A 28 10.21 -42.79 -17.93
CA THR A 28 10.71 -43.83 -18.83
C THR A 28 11.62 -44.73 -18.00
N ALA A 29 11.32 -46.03 -18.01
CA ALA A 29 11.98 -47.03 -17.19
C ALA A 29 13.43 -47.28 -17.65
N ASP A 30 14.37 -46.46 -17.18
CA ASP A 30 15.74 -46.86 -16.88
C ASP A 30 16.44 -45.73 -16.07
N ALA A 31 17.04 -46.08 -14.93
CA ALA A 31 17.78 -45.21 -14.00
C ALA A 31 17.16 -43.84 -13.61
N ALA A 32 16.57 -43.75 -12.41
CA ALA A 32 16.04 -42.51 -11.83
C ALA A 32 17.10 -41.37 -11.77
N PRO A 33 16.93 -40.25 -12.51
CA PRO A 33 17.62 -39.01 -12.20
C PRO A 33 16.88 -38.33 -11.04
N ALA A 34 17.61 -37.94 -9.99
CA ALA A 34 17.06 -37.09 -8.93
C ALA A 34 16.38 -35.86 -9.56
N ALA A 35 15.11 -35.63 -9.22
CA ALA A 35 14.38 -34.45 -9.65
C ALA A 35 15.19 -33.19 -9.29
N ARG A 36 15.68 -32.47 -10.31
CA ARG A 36 16.31 -31.16 -10.08
C ARG A 36 15.21 -30.15 -9.75
N PRO A 37 15.37 -29.32 -8.71
CA PRO A 37 14.54 -28.13 -8.55
C PRO A 37 14.65 -27.30 -9.84
N ALA A 38 13.52 -27.05 -10.50
CA ALA A 38 13.47 -26.17 -11.66
C ALA A 38 13.56 -24.71 -11.20
N LEU A 39 14.16 -23.85 -12.03
CA LEU A 39 14.32 -22.42 -11.77
C LEU A 39 12.95 -21.76 -11.47
N GLN A 40 12.86 -21.02 -10.37
CA GLN A 40 11.70 -20.22 -9.98
C GLN A 40 11.40 -19.16 -11.05
N ARG A 41 10.14 -19.08 -11.49
CA ARG A 41 9.69 -17.98 -12.35
C ARG A 41 9.31 -16.79 -11.46
N ALA A 42 10.18 -15.79 -11.42
CA ALA A 42 9.86 -14.50 -10.82
C ALA A 42 8.79 -13.79 -11.67
N THR A 43 7.69 -13.39 -11.04
CA THR A 43 6.62 -12.60 -11.64
C THR A 43 6.44 -11.33 -10.80
N SER A 44 6.33 -10.18 -11.45
CA SER A 44 5.96 -8.93 -10.81
C SER A 44 4.53 -8.56 -11.19
N LEU A 45 3.77 -8.11 -10.20
CA LEU A 45 2.39 -7.69 -10.33
C LEU A 45 2.28 -6.24 -9.84
N LYS A 46 1.71 -5.37 -10.66
CA LYS A 46 1.39 -3.99 -10.28
C LYS A 46 -0.11 -3.91 -9.98
N LEU A 47 -0.44 -3.57 -8.74
CA LEU A 47 -1.81 -3.45 -8.23
C LEU A 47 -2.12 -1.98 -7.99
N ALA A 48 -3.21 -1.50 -8.58
CA ALA A 48 -3.84 -0.25 -8.17
C ALA A 48 -4.74 -0.52 -6.93
N PRO A 49 -4.94 0.46 -6.06
CA PRO A 49 -5.97 0.34 -5.02
C PRO A 49 -7.34 0.13 -5.69
N ILE A 50 -8.15 -0.73 -5.09
CA ILE A 50 -9.54 -0.97 -5.52
C ILE A 50 -10.54 -0.03 -4.83
N ALA A 51 -10.09 0.62 -3.75
CA ALA A 51 -10.78 1.71 -3.08
C ALA A 51 -9.73 2.64 -2.47
N ASP A 52 -9.95 3.94 -2.59
CA ASP A 52 -9.10 4.97 -2.01
C ASP A 52 -9.91 6.19 -1.55
N ALA A 53 -9.53 6.74 -0.40
CA ALA A 53 -10.14 7.95 0.13
C ALA A 53 -9.17 8.67 1.04
N TYR A 54 -9.27 9.99 1.13
CA TYR A 54 -8.64 10.69 2.25
C TYR A 54 -9.69 11.19 3.24
N VAL A 55 -9.25 11.39 4.48
CA VAL A 55 -10.06 11.98 5.54
C VAL A 55 -9.38 13.24 6.03
N ASP A 56 -10.16 14.29 6.21
CA ASP A 56 -9.64 15.61 6.57
C ASP A 56 -10.24 16.06 7.91
N PRO A 57 -9.41 16.36 8.94
CA PRO A 57 -9.89 16.85 10.23
C PRO A 57 -10.58 18.21 10.15
N SER A 58 -10.32 19.01 9.12
CA SER A 58 -10.97 20.33 8.93
C SER A 58 -12.43 20.22 8.48
N THR A 59 -12.81 19.08 7.89
CA THR A 59 -14.15 18.81 7.36
C THR A 59 -14.61 17.41 7.79
N PRO A 60 -14.72 17.14 9.10
CA PRO A 60 -14.63 15.78 9.64
C PRO A 60 -15.81 14.85 9.28
N SER A 61 -16.91 15.40 8.78
CA SER A 61 -18.08 14.63 8.32
C SER A 61 -18.14 14.49 6.79
N THR A 62 -17.15 14.99 6.07
CA THR A 62 -17.10 14.92 4.61
C THR A 62 -16.41 13.63 4.18
N ASN A 63 -17.01 12.96 3.20
CA ASN A 63 -16.41 11.83 2.50
C ASN A 63 -15.67 12.35 1.25
N TYR A 64 -14.46 11.86 1.02
CA TYR A 64 -13.65 12.20 -0.14
C TYR A 64 -13.29 10.98 -1.00
N GLY A 65 -14.10 9.90 -0.95
CA GLY A 65 -13.84 8.69 -1.73
C GLY A 65 -14.07 8.84 -3.24
N ASN A 66 -14.61 9.98 -3.69
CA ASN A 66 -14.75 10.29 -5.13
C ASN A 66 -13.71 11.30 -5.62
N ASP A 67 -12.80 11.78 -4.77
CA ASP A 67 -11.73 12.69 -5.19
C ASP A 67 -10.66 11.89 -5.95
N GLY A 68 -10.32 12.31 -7.17
CA GLY A 68 -9.31 11.63 -8.00
C GLY A 68 -7.85 11.78 -7.52
N ALA A 69 -7.65 12.18 -6.25
CA ALA A 69 -6.38 12.58 -5.68
C ALA A 69 -6.41 12.45 -4.15
N LEU A 70 -5.43 11.76 -3.59
CA LEU A 70 -5.29 11.59 -2.14
C LEU A 70 -4.52 12.73 -1.51
N ARG A 71 -4.90 13.12 -0.28
CA ARG A 71 -4.19 14.11 0.53
C ARG A 71 -3.73 13.50 1.85
N THR A 72 -2.47 13.74 2.18
CA THR A 72 -1.85 13.20 3.41
C THR A 72 -1.35 14.29 4.38
N TYR A 73 -1.53 15.57 4.03
CA TYR A 73 -1.11 16.68 4.87
C TYR A 73 -1.77 17.99 4.40
N ALA A 74 -2.18 18.81 5.37
CA ALA A 74 -2.71 20.16 5.16
C ALA A 74 -2.32 21.09 6.34
N GLN A 75 -1.29 21.92 6.19
CA GLN A 75 -0.98 22.92 7.22
C GLN A 75 -1.84 24.18 7.07
N SER A 76 -2.41 24.67 8.17
CA SER A 76 -2.96 26.02 8.32
C SER A 76 -2.03 26.89 9.19
N LEU A 77 -2.24 28.21 9.18
CA LEU A 77 -1.45 29.19 9.94
C LEU A 77 -1.47 28.98 11.44
N THR A 78 -2.53 28.36 11.94
CA THR A 78 -2.81 28.21 13.38
C THR A 78 -2.85 26.76 13.83
N ALA A 79 -2.80 25.80 12.90
CA ALA A 79 -2.85 24.37 13.22
C ALA A 79 -2.23 23.54 12.09
N VAL A 80 -1.49 22.50 12.49
CA VAL A 80 -1.13 21.40 11.59
C VAL A 80 -2.33 20.47 11.51
N MET A 81 -2.96 20.37 10.33
CA MET A 81 -4.05 19.44 10.09
C MET A 81 -3.54 18.31 9.19
N GLN A 82 -3.45 17.10 9.75
CA GLN A 82 -2.99 15.94 9.00
C GLN A 82 -4.21 15.26 8.38
N SER A 83 -4.39 15.48 7.08
CA SER A 83 -5.27 14.59 6.30
C SER A 83 -4.64 13.21 6.27
N GLU A 84 -5.45 12.16 6.28
CA GLU A 84 -4.96 10.78 6.27
C GLU A 84 -5.54 10.08 5.05
N ALA A 85 -4.74 9.26 4.36
CA ALA A 85 -5.19 8.55 3.16
C ALA A 85 -5.38 7.06 3.44
N LEU A 86 -6.53 6.52 3.07
CA LEU A 86 -6.88 5.11 3.12
C LEU A 86 -6.73 4.49 1.74
N LEU A 87 -6.18 3.28 1.70
CA LEU A 87 -5.98 2.50 0.50
C LEU A 87 -6.37 1.04 0.75
N GLN A 88 -7.12 0.44 -0.16
CA GLN A 88 -7.43 -0.98 -0.16
C GLN A 88 -6.89 -1.66 -1.41
N PHE A 89 -6.22 -2.80 -1.26
CA PHE A 89 -5.66 -3.57 -2.38
C PHE A 89 -6.33 -4.93 -2.54
N ASP A 90 -6.64 -5.33 -3.78
CA ASP A 90 -6.98 -6.73 -4.05
C ASP A 90 -5.69 -7.54 -4.31
N LEU A 91 -5.44 -8.54 -3.47
CA LEU A 91 -4.31 -9.45 -3.59
C LEU A 91 -4.66 -10.79 -4.25
N SER A 92 -5.92 -10.97 -4.68
CA SER A 92 -6.41 -12.22 -5.29
C SER A 92 -5.68 -12.60 -6.59
N ALA A 93 -5.08 -11.62 -7.25
CA ALA A 93 -4.25 -11.80 -8.43
C ALA A 93 -2.87 -12.43 -8.14
N ILE A 94 -2.47 -12.57 -6.87
CA ILE A 94 -1.27 -13.32 -6.47
C ILE A 94 -1.62 -14.83 -6.48
N PRO A 95 -0.95 -15.66 -7.29
CA PRO A 95 -1.24 -17.10 -7.33
C PRO A 95 -1.04 -17.78 -5.97
N ALA A 96 -1.93 -18.70 -5.62
CA ALA A 96 -1.79 -19.50 -4.42
C ALA A 96 -0.45 -20.26 -4.39
N GLY A 97 0.22 -20.26 -3.24
CA GLY A 97 1.55 -20.88 -3.08
C GLY A 97 2.71 -20.05 -3.61
N SER A 98 2.49 -18.80 -4.06
CA SER A 98 3.56 -17.86 -4.39
C SER A 98 4.37 -17.49 -3.16
N ILE A 99 5.68 -17.39 -3.33
CA ILE A 99 6.59 -16.78 -2.35
C ILE A 99 6.71 -15.30 -2.71
N ILE A 100 6.29 -14.42 -1.81
CA ILE A 100 6.48 -12.98 -1.90
C ILE A 100 7.95 -12.66 -1.59
N ASP A 101 8.70 -12.34 -2.64
CA ASP A 101 10.11 -11.98 -2.54
C ASP A 101 10.27 -10.51 -2.13
N LYS A 102 9.45 -9.63 -2.73
CA LYS A 102 9.44 -8.19 -2.44
C LYS A 102 8.06 -7.59 -2.66
N ALA A 103 7.64 -6.66 -1.81
CA ALA A 103 6.50 -5.80 -2.07
C ALA A 103 6.86 -4.33 -1.80
N THR A 104 6.56 -3.45 -2.75
CA THR A 104 6.87 -2.02 -2.67
C THR A 104 5.59 -1.21 -2.83
N LEU A 105 5.29 -0.34 -1.86
CA LEU A 105 4.30 0.72 -2.06
C LEU A 105 4.98 1.88 -2.75
N THR A 106 4.40 2.37 -3.84
CA THR A 106 4.85 3.54 -4.58
C THR A 106 3.73 4.57 -4.61
N LEU A 107 4.03 5.80 -4.20
CA LEU A 107 3.14 6.95 -4.33
C LEU A 107 3.71 7.91 -5.38
N HIS A 108 2.89 8.31 -6.34
CA HIS A 108 3.22 9.39 -7.26
C HIS A 108 2.70 10.70 -6.69
N GLN A 109 3.63 11.57 -6.29
CA GLN A 109 3.35 12.87 -5.70
C GLN A 109 3.26 13.93 -6.79
N TYR A 110 2.05 14.44 -7.05
CA TYR A 110 1.79 15.46 -8.08
C TYR A 110 2.14 16.86 -7.60
N VAL A 111 1.78 17.16 -6.36
CA VAL A 111 1.95 18.48 -5.75
C VAL A 111 2.66 18.28 -4.43
N ALA A 112 3.59 19.17 -4.11
CA ALA A 112 4.27 19.24 -2.83
C ALA A 112 4.51 20.70 -2.51
N THR A 113 3.69 21.23 -1.61
CA THR A 113 3.89 22.57 -1.08
C THR A 113 4.41 22.48 0.36
N GLY A 114 5.03 23.53 0.89
CA GLY A 114 5.60 23.53 2.24
C GLY A 114 7.03 24.07 2.29
N GLN A 115 7.72 23.83 3.41
CA GLN A 115 9.14 24.20 3.57
C GLN A 115 10.08 23.02 3.84
N ASP A 116 9.57 21.89 4.34
CA ASP A 116 10.37 20.70 4.66
C ASP A 116 9.77 19.42 4.06
N SER A 117 10.57 18.35 4.02
CA SER A 117 10.08 17.00 3.73
C SER A 117 9.13 16.50 4.82
N TRP A 118 8.26 15.57 4.45
CA TRP A 118 7.26 14.99 5.34
C TRP A 118 7.47 13.48 5.47
N ALA A 119 7.31 12.93 6.67
CA ALA A 119 7.34 11.49 6.88
C ALA A 119 5.91 10.98 7.06
N LEU A 120 5.46 10.12 6.15
CA LEU A 120 4.19 9.41 6.26
C LEU A 120 4.41 8.13 7.06
N SER A 121 3.68 7.96 8.15
CA SER A 121 3.57 6.67 8.83
C SER A 121 2.57 5.79 8.09
N ILE A 122 2.91 4.50 8.00
CA ILE A 122 2.05 3.50 7.40
C ILE A 122 1.45 2.69 8.55
N GLU A 123 0.13 2.72 8.64
CA GLU A 123 -0.64 1.92 9.57
C GLU A 123 -1.47 0.89 8.81
N ARG A 124 -1.66 -0.28 9.41
CA ARG A 124 -2.52 -1.33 8.90
C ARG A 124 -3.94 -1.07 9.40
N VAL A 125 -4.92 -1.06 8.53
CA VAL A 125 -6.32 -0.93 8.91
C VAL A 125 -6.83 -2.29 9.42
N THR A 126 -7.51 -2.31 10.56
CA THR A 126 -7.92 -3.56 11.22
C THR A 126 -9.40 -3.91 11.01
N GLN A 127 -10.16 -2.99 10.43
CA GLN A 127 -11.57 -3.18 10.09
C GLN A 127 -11.86 -2.59 8.71
N GLY A 128 -12.53 -3.37 7.85
CA GLY A 128 -12.91 -2.93 6.52
C GLY A 128 -13.72 -1.63 6.52
N TRP A 129 -13.56 -0.84 5.46
CA TRP A 129 -14.24 0.43 5.26
C TRP A 129 -14.88 0.50 3.87
N GLY A 130 -15.93 1.31 3.76
CA GLY A 130 -16.59 1.62 2.49
C GLY A 130 -16.13 2.97 1.97
N GLU A 131 -15.75 3.03 0.70
CA GLU A 131 -15.26 4.25 0.05
C GLU A 131 -16.27 5.40 0.08
N SER A 132 -17.57 5.09 0.00
CA SER A 132 -18.65 6.07 0.07
C SER A 132 -19.01 6.52 1.49
N ASP A 133 -18.53 5.83 2.53
CA ASP A 133 -19.00 6.00 3.91
C ASP A 133 -17.91 6.52 4.86
N VAL A 134 -16.65 6.48 4.44
CA VAL A 134 -15.53 6.89 5.28
C VAL A 134 -15.45 8.42 5.43
N SER A 135 -15.15 8.88 6.63
CA SER A 135 -14.91 10.29 6.95
C SER A 135 -13.95 10.38 8.11
N TYR A 136 -13.38 11.56 8.41
CA TYR A 136 -12.47 11.68 9.56
C TYR A 136 -13.13 11.28 10.88
N ARG A 137 -14.43 11.56 11.02
CA ARG A 137 -15.24 11.19 12.19
C ARG A 137 -15.55 9.70 12.25
N ALA A 138 -15.57 9.01 11.11
CA ALA A 138 -15.95 7.60 10.98
C ALA A 138 -14.93 6.81 10.14
N LYS A 139 -13.64 6.98 10.44
CA LYS A 139 -12.56 6.19 9.83
C LYS A 139 -12.36 4.88 10.59
N PRO A 140 -11.93 3.81 9.91
CA PRO A 140 -11.69 2.54 10.58
C PRO A 140 -10.49 2.64 11.55
N PRO A 141 -10.45 1.80 12.60
CA PRO A 141 -9.28 1.65 13.45
C PRO A 141 -8.07 1.14 12.65
N SER A 142 -6.88 1.59 13.07
CA SER A 142 -5.59 1.24 12.46
C SER A 142 -4.53 0.96 13.52
N GLU A 143 -3.51 0.19 13.13
CA GLU A 143 -2.37 -0.18 13.96
C GLU A 143 -1.06 0.21 13.26
N GLY A 144 -0.17 0.87 13.99
CA GLY A 144 1.14 1.26 13.46
C GLY A 144 2.00 0.06 13.08
N THR A 145 2.55 0.08 11.87
CA THR A 145 3.46 -0.97 11.38
C THR A 145 4.92 -0.69 11.70
N GLY A 146 5.23 0.52 12.19
CA GLY A 146 6.59 1.02 12.34
C GLY A 146 7.28 1.41 11.02
N LEU A 147 6.59 1.27 9.89
CA LEU A 147 7.07 1.71 8.58
C LEU A 147 6.78 3.19 8.38
N ALA A 148 7.70 3.84 7.67
CA ALA A 148 7.58 5.22 7.26
C ALA A 148 8.00 5.39 5.79
N LEU A 149 7.46 6.44 5.17
CA LEU A 149 7.79 6.87 3.82
C LEU A 149 8.11 8.36 3.85
N VAL A 150 9.33 8.72 3.45
CA VAL A 150 9.71 10.13 3.37
C VAL A 150 9.29 10.69 2.02
N SER A 151 8.40 11.67 2.07
CA SER A 151 7.95 12.50 0.97
C SER A 151 8.84 13.75 0.88
N PRO A 152 9.58 13.95 -0.22
CA PRO A 152 10.41 15.13 -0.42
C PRO A 152 9.55 16.32 -0.88
N LEU A 153 10.14 17.51 -0.90
CA LEU A 153 9.49 18.74 -1.35
C LEU A 153 9.63 18.93 -2.87
N ASN A 154 9.26 17.89 -3.62
CA ASN A 154 9.37 17.86 -5.08
C ASN A 154 8.00 17.53 -5.67
N GLU A 155 7.65 18.20 -6.76
CA GLU A 155 6.45 17.88 -7.52
C GLU A 155 6.76 16.84 -8.59
N ASN A 156 5.76 16.04 -8.96
CA ASN A 156 5.84 14.97 -9.96
C ASN A 156 6.99 13.97 -9.69
N VAL A 157 7.06 13.47 -8.45
CA VAL A 157 8.07 12.52 -8.01
C VAL A 157 7.43 11.24 -7.50
N GLU A 158 8.08 10.10 -7.74
CA GLU A 158 7.73 8.83 -7.13
C GLU A 158 8.47 8.65 -5.80
N VAL A 159 7.73 8.33 -4.76
CA VAL A 159 8.26 7.95 -3.45
C VAL A 159 7.85 6.52 -3.16
N SER A 160 8.76 5.72 -2.59
CA SER A 160 8.50 4.29 -2.39
C SER A 160 9.02 3.80 -1.04
N THR A 161 8.33 2.80 -0.48
CA THR A 161 8.76 2.11 0.74
C THR A 161 8.51 0.60 0.62
N ASP A 162 9.23 -0.17 1.43
CA ASP A 162 9.15 -1.62 1.47
C ASP A 162 7.98 -2.08 2.36
N LEU A 163 7.00 -2.76 1.76
CA LEU A 163 5.86 -3.39 2.43
C LEU A 163 5.97 -4.92 2.47
N THR A 164 7.12 -5.51 2.14
CA THR A 164 7.28 -6.96 1.98
C THR A 164 6.77 -7.73 3.20
N SER A 165 7.12 -7.29 4.41
CA SER A 165 6.68 -7.95 5.65
C SER A 165 5.16 -7.89 5.84
N LEU A 166 4.54 -6.74 5.55
CA LEU A 166 3.10 -6.54 5.67
C LEU A 166 2.33 -7.35 4.63
N VAL A 167 2.78 -7.36 3.38
CA VAL A 167 2.16 -8.16 2.32
C VAL A 167 2.30 -9.65 2.59
N ARG A 168 3.43 -10.10 3.15
CA ARG A 168 3.59 -11.50 3.60
C ARG A 168 2.60 -11.86 4.71
N GLN A 169 2.32 -10.97 5.66
CA GLN A 169 1.31 -11.20 6.69
C GLN A 169 -0.08 -11.40 6.07
N TRP A 170 -0.49 -10.52 5.15
CA TRP A 170 -1.76 -10.64 4.45
C TRP A 170 -1.89 -11.93 3.63
N VAL A 171 -0.85 -12.28 2.86
CA VAL A 171 -0.88 -13.43 1.94
C VAL A 171 -0.74 -14.76 2.69
N TYR A 172 0.12 -14.84 3.70
CA TYR A 172 0.43 -16.10 4.39
C TYR A 172 -0.41 -16.34 5.64
N GLN A 173 -1.00 -15.30 6.22
CA GLN A 173 -1.77 -15.37 7.47
C GLN A 173 -3.11 -14.60 7.35
N PRO A 174 -3.95 -14.87 6.33
CA PRO A 174 -5.13 -14.06 6.02
C PRO A 174 -6.18 -14.02 7.14
N PHE A 175 -6.21 -15.02 8.03
CA PHE A 175 -7.11 -15.04 9.19
C PHE A 175 -6.60 -14.18 10.36
N ALA A 176 -5.29 -14.04 10.51
CA ALA A 176 -4.69 -13.21 11.57
C ALA A 176 -4.59 -11.74 11.15
N TYR A 177 -4.41 -11.51 9.84
CA TYR A 177 -4.33 -10.18 9.25
C TYR A 177 -5.40 -10.06 8.15
N PRO A 178 -6.69 -9.97 8.55
CA PRO A 178 -7.75 -9.68 7.60
C PRO A 178 -7.58 -8.25 7.07
N ASN A 179 -8.06 -8.04 5.85
CA ASN A 179 -8.07 -6.76 5.13
C ASN A 179 -6.68 -6.31 4.65
N ASN A 180 -6.56 -6.10 3.34
CA ASN A 180 -5.34 -5.66 2.66
C ASN A 180 -5.34 -4.12 2.57
N GLU A 181 -5.48 -3.49 3.72
CA GLU A 181 -5.81 -2.06 3.83
C GLU A 181 -4.75 -1.31 4.65
N ILE A 182 -4.42 -0.10 4.20
CA ILE A 182 -3.46 0.77 4.87
C ILE A 182 -4.00 2.19 5.04
N LEU A 183 -3.51 2.85 6.08
CA LEU A 183 -3.70 4.25 6.37
C LEU A 183 -2.34 4.96 6.33
N LEU A 184 -2.27 6.10 5.64
CA LEU A 184 -1.10 6.98 5.55
C LEU A 184 -1.37 8.27 6.33
N ARG A 185 -0.47 8.67 7.24
CA ARG A 185 -0.61 9.88 8.07
C ARG A 185 0.71 10.55 8.43
#